data_AF-A0A539DBB7-F1
#
_entry.id   AF-A0A539DBB7-F1
#
_cell.length_a   1.000
_cell.length_b   1.000
_cell.length_c   1.000
_cell.angle_alpha   90.00
_cell.angle_beta   90.00
_cell.angle_gamma   90.00
#
_symmetry.space_group_name_H-M   'P 1'
#
loop_
_entity.id
_entity.type
_entity.pdbx_description
1 polymer ?
#
loop_
_entity_poly.entity_id
_entity_poly.type
_entity_poly.pdbx_seq_one_letter_code
_entity_poly.pdbx_strand_id
1 'polypeptide(L)'
;MNGDGFSDVIVGAPHFSNNGQTNEGWAYLYQGSATGLSPTANWTTQSNWVGAVFGTSVATAGDVNGDGFSDVIVGDNYFGNGEMFEGRAYVYYGNGGGGLPFLPRQVKTDDSAPIALLGTSDSESAFLLKADGYTAAGQGDLRLQVEVKPAGVLFDGTGLVTGQAASNMALGSAVSPLSVLASGLSPGSLYHWRLRIISDSPFFPRSRWLSPPGNAPSEADVRTAGMVSAVGDGIADLPPAVLLQAGAPNPFQFATNLSFTLPESGPHRLAVYDVTGREVAVLASGVGQAGSHQLRWDGRDGWGGALPNGMYFLRLEYGGQVE
;
A
#
# COMPACT_ATOMS: atom_id res chain seq x y z
N MET A 1 -0.52 15.88 -10.52
CA MET A 1 0.93 15.64 -10.29
C MET A 1 1.63 16.83 -9.64
N ASN A 2 0.92 17.78 -9.02
CA ASN A 2 1.52 18.74 -8.07
C ASN A 2 0.52 19.22 -7.00
N GLY A 3 -0.69 18.65 -6.95
CA GLY A 3 -1.67 18.87 -5.88
C GLY A 3 -2.30 20.26 -5.87
N ASP A 4 -2.13 21.07 -6.92
CA ASP A 4 -2.58 22.47 -6.96
C ASP A 4 -4.07 22.65 -7.34
N GLY A 5 -4.77 21.54 -7.60
CA GLY A 5 -6.18 21.54 -7.99
C GLY A 5 -6.44 21.74 -9.48
N PHE A 6 -5.41 21.89 -10.31
CA PHE A 6 -5.52 21.95 -11.77
C PHE A 6 -5.13 20.62 -12.41
N SER A 7 -5.71 20.32 -13.58
CA SER A 7 -5.34 19.12 -14.34
C SER A 7 -4.04 19.33 -15.11
N ASP A 8 -3.11 18.40 -14.94
CA ASP A 8 -1.86 18.33 -15.69
C ASP A 8 -2.01 17.44 -16.94
N VAL A 9 -1.09 17.57 -17.90
CA VAL A 9 -1.11 16.79 -19.16
C VAL A 9 0.22 16.05 -19.36
N ILE A 10 0.14 14.74 -19.58
CA ILE A 10 1.27 13.90 -20.02
C ILE A 10 1.17 13.65 -21.53
N VAL A 11 2.28 13.78 -22.24
CA VAL A 11 2.39 13.57 -23.69
C VAL A 11 3.53 12.61 -23.99
N GLY A 12 3.24 11.55 -24.73
CA GLY A 12 4.23 10.63 -25.26
C GLY A 12 4.75 11.07 -26.62
N ALA A 13 6.05 10.93 -26.85
CA ALA A 13 6.73 11.18 -28.12
C ALA A 13 7.57 9.95 -28.51
N PRO A 14 6.92 8.86 -28.95
CA PRO A 14 7.54 7.55 -29.16
C PRO A 14 8.72 7.53 -30.14
N HIS A 15 8.74 8.42 -31.12
CA HIS A 15 9.81 8.47 -32.14
C HIS A 15 10.81 9.60 -31.93
N PHE A 16 10.80 10.21 -30.73
CA PHE A 16 11.79 11.22 -30.40
C PHE A 16 13.20 10.62 -30.39
N SER A 17 14.14 11.35 -30.97
CA SER A 17 15.53 10.93 -31.14
C SER A 17 16.44 12.05 -30.65
N ASN A 18 17.34 11.75 -29.72
CA ASN A 18 18.28 12.72 -29.17
C ASN A 18 19.64 12.10 -28.90
N ASN A 19 20.69 12.93 -28.84
CA ASN A 19 22.05 12.53 -28.44
C ASN A 19 22.60 11.26 -29.14
N GLY A 20 22.25 11.06 -30.42
CA GLY A 20 22.71 9.92 -31.23
C GLY A 20 21.90 8.63 -31.06
N GLN A 21 20.83 8.63 -30.26
CA GLN A 21 19.93 7.48 -30.10
C GLN A 21 18.66 7.70 -30.93
N THR A 22 18.46 6.86 -31.95
CA THR A 22 17.29 6.92 -32.82
C THR A 22 16.09 6.23 -32.17
N ASN A 23 14.93 6.87 -32.22
CA ASN A 23 13.66 6.34 -31.71
C ASN A 23 13.72 5.85 -30.25
N GLU A 24 14.49 6.53 -29.39
CA GLU A 24 14.53 6.17 -27.96
C GLU A 24 13.20 6.49 -27.27
N GLY A 25 12.49 7.50 -27.75
CA GLY A 25 11.18 7.90 -27.26
C GLY A 25 11.24 8.71 -25.96
N TRP A 26 10.32 9.66 -25.81
CA TRP A 26 10.26 10.60 -24.68
C TRP A 26 8.85 10.67 -24.09
N ALA A 27 8.76 11.11 -22.83
CA ALA A 27 7.52 11.59 -22.24
C ALA A 27 7.71 13.00 -21.65
N TYR A 28 6.68 13.83 -21.79
CA TYR A 28 6.65 15.22 -21.34
C TYR A 28 5.45 15.44 -20.42
N LEU A 29 5.65 16.13 -19.31
CA LEU A 29 4.59 16.58 -18.40
C LEU A 29 4.46 18.10 -18.45
N TYR A 30 3.25 18.59 -18.66
CA TYR A 30 2.88 20.00 -18.63
C TYR A 30 1.91 20.23 -17.49
N GLN A 31 2.26 21.10 -16.56
CA GLN A 31 1.42 21.42 -15.40
C GLN A 31 0.27 22.34 -15.80
N GLY A 32 -0.90 22.10 -15.21
CA GLY A 32 -2.06 22.97 -15.30
C GLY A 32 -1.92 24.19 -14.38
N SER A 33 -2.70 25.23 -14.65
CA SER A 33 -2.83 26.39 -13.76
C SER A 33 -4.13 27.13 -14.04
N ALA A 34 -4.46 28.12 -13.20
CA ALA A 34 -5.58 29.03 -13.43
C ALA A 34 -5.50 29.77 -14.77
N THR A 35 -4.30 29.94 -15.33
CA THR A 35 -4.06 30.60 -16.62
C THR A 35 -3.93 29.64 -17.80
N GLY A 36 -4.12 28.33 -17.57
CA GLY A 36 -3.97 27.28 -18.58
C GLY A 36 -2.70 26.44 -18.39
N LEU A 37 -2.38 25.62 -19.38
CA LEU A 37 -1.21 24.74 -19.36
C LEU A 37 0.10 25.54 -19.46
N SER A 38 1.13 25.06 -18.74
CA SER A 38 2.49 25.58 -18.89
C SER A 38 2.93 25.52 -20.36
N PRO A 39 3.53 26.59 -20.91
CA PRO A 39 4.01 26.59 -22.29
C PRO A 39 5.30 25.75 -22.48
N THR A 40 5.94 25.36 -21.37
CA THR A 40 7.16 24.54 -21.37
C THR A 40 6.93 23.29 -20.51
N ALA A 41 7.49 22.16 -20.94
CA ALA A 41 7.39 20.92 -20.17
C ALA A 41 8.05 21.12 -18.79
N ASN A 42 7.30 20.82 -17.73
CA ASN A 42 7.75 20.90 -16.34
C ASN A 42 8.62 19.70 -15.95
N TRP A 43 8.44 18.58 -16.63
CA TRP A 43 9.23 17.37 -16.45
C TRP A 43 9.30 16.57 -17.75
N THR A 44 10.44 15.91 -17.97
CA THR A 44 10.67 15.06 -19.14
C THR A 44 11.47 13.83 -18.75
N THR A 45 11.24 12.71 -19.43
CA THR A 45 12.05 11.49 -19.28
C THR A 45 12.15 10.72 -20.60
N GLN A 46 13.11 9.79 -20.66
CA GLN A 46 13.47 9.02 -21.85
C GLN A 46 13.97 7.62 -21.46
N SER A 47 13.95 6.68 -22.41
CA SER A 47 14.44 5.31 -22.20
C SER A 47 15.95 5.22 -22.08
N ASN A 48 16.70 6.04 -22.84
CA ASN A 48 18.14 5.87 -23.09
C ASN A 48 18.49 4.55 -23.82
N TRP A 49 17.56 4.04 -24.63
CA TRP A 49 17.76 2.84 -25.42
C TRP A 49 17.32 3.06 -26.87
N VAL A 50 18.15 2.65 -27.83
CA VAL A 50 17.85 2.83 -29.26
C VAL A 50 16.65 1.99 -29.67
N GLY A 51 15.66 2.61 -30.29
CA GLY A 51 14.47 1.92 -30.80
C GLY A 51 13.53 1.40 -29.73
N ALA A 52 13.61 1.90 -28.49
CA ALA A 52 12.73 1.49 -27.39
C ALA A 52 11.28 1.97 -27.57
N VAL A 53 11.12 3.09 -28.29
CA VAL A 53 9.83 3.71 -28.59
C VAL A 53 9.06 4.09 -27.31
N PHE A 54 9.80 4.60 -26.32
CA PHE A 54 9.29 5.01 -25.02
C PHE A 54 8.26 6.14 -25.13
N GLY A 55 7.21 6.06 -24.32
CA GLY A 55 6.07 6.98 -24.42
C GLY A 55 5.08 6.60 -25.52
N THR A 56 5.14 5.37 -26.07
CA THR A 56 4.07 4.84 -26.95
C THR A 56 2.73 4.80 -26.23
N SER A 57 2.75 4.45 -24.94
CA SER A 57 1.59 4.55 -24.05
C SER A 57 1.94 5.44 -22.86
N VAL A 58 1.04 6.38 -22.56
CA VAL A 58 1.07 7.20 -21.35
C VAL A 58 -0.33 7.18 -20.74
N ALA A 59 -0.41 7.10 -19.42
CA ALA A 59 -1.66 7.19 -18.70
C ALA A 59 -1.46 7.79 -17.32
N THR A 60 -2.54 8.36 -16.76
CA THR A 60 -2.62 8.58 -15.32
C THR A 60 -2.66 7.22 -14.63
N ALA A 61 -1.82 7.00 -13.63
CA ALA A 61 -1.87 5.78 -12.82
C ALA A 61 -2.84 5.92 -11.63
N GLY A 62 -3.42 7.11 -11.43
CA GLY A 62 -4.02 7.47 -10.14
C GLY A 62 -2.93 7.73 -9.11
N ASP A 63 -3.30 7.84 -7.85
CA ASP A 63 -2.34 7.94 -6.74
C ASP A 63 -2.04 6.52 -6.25
N VAL A 64 -1.01 5.87 -6.82
CA VAL A 64 -0.74 4.44 -6.58
C VAL A 64 0.04 4.22 -5.28
N ASN A 65 0.69 5.26 -4.77
CA ASN A 65 1.45 5.20 -3.52
C ASN A 65 0.69 5.85 -2.34
N GLY A 66 -0.46 6.45 -2.59
CA GLY A 66 -1.32 7.08 -1.59
C GLY A 66 -0.76 8.39 -1.04
N ASP A 67 0.07 9.12 -1.80
CA ASP A 67 0.73 10.36 -1.37
C ASP A 67 -0.08 11.64 -1.65
N GLY A 68 -1.25 11.51 -2.29
CA GLY A 68 -2.17 12.60 -2.60
C GLY A 68 -1.90 13.30 -3.91
N PHE A 69 -0.86 12.89 -4.63
CA PHE A 69 -0.57 13.36 -5.98
C PHE A 69 -0.90 12.23 -6.95
N SER A 70 -1.64 12.53 -8.02
CA SER A 70 -1.79 11.54 -9.09
C SER A 70 -0.41 11.24 -9.68
N ASP A 71 -0.14 9.97 -9.95
CA ASP A 71 1.05 9.43 -10.58
C ASP A 71 0.79 9.19 -12.08
N VAL A 72 1.87 8.91 -12.81
CA VAL A 72 1.79 8.51 -14.22
C VAL A 72 2.52 7.21 -14.48
N ILE A 73 2.00 6.46 -15.45
CA ILE A 73 2.64 5.29 -15.99
C ILE A 73 2.99 5.53 -17.46
N VAL A 74 4.20 5.11 -17.84
CA VAL A 74 4.72 5.24 -19.20
C VAL A 74 5.25 3.90 -19.68
N GLY A 75 4.85 3.50 -20.88
CA GLY A 75 5.30 2.28 -21.54
C GLY A 75 6.59 2.48 -22.35
N ASP A 76 7.43 1.47 -22.29
CA ASP A 76 8.68 1.32 -23.04
C ASP A 76 8.63 -0.02 -23.79
N ASN A 77 7.91 -0.02 -24.91
CA ASN A 77 7.40 -1.25 -25.54
C ASN A 77 8.51 -2.17 -26.05
N TYR A 78 9.64 -1.61 -26.44
CA TYR A 78 10.75 -2.35 -27.06
C TYR A 78 12.03 -2.27 -26.25
N PHE A 79 11.94 -1.90 -24.97
CA PHE A 79 13.05 -1.99 -24.04
C PHE A 79 13.63 -3.41 -24.04
N GLY A 80 14.97 -3.51 -24.05
CA GLY A 80 15.69 -4.77 -23.96
C GLY A 80 16.78 -4.77 -22.88
N ASN A 81 16.90 -5.86 -22.13
CA ASN A 81 17.90 -6.02 -21.07
C ASN A 81 18.29 -7.49 -20.87
N GLY A 82 18.74 -8.11 -21.97
CA GLY A 82 19.23 -9.49 -22.02
C GLY A 82 18.57 -10.30 -23.13
N GLU A 83 17.29 -10.04 -23.38
CA GLU A 83 16.52 -10.54 -24.52
C GLU A 83 16.15 -9.37 -25.45
N MET A 84 15.44 -9.65 -26.54
CA MET A 84 14.90 -8.61 -27.42
C MET A 84 13.42 -8.38 -27.15
N PHE A 85 13.01 -7.12 -27.01
CA PHE A 85 11.61 -6.69 -26.95
C PHE A 85 10.83 -7.19 -25.73
N GLU A 86 11.47 -7.31 -24.57
CA GLU A 86 10.83 -7.68 -23.30
C GLU A 86 9.80 -6.63 -22.89
N GLY A 87 10.07 -5.38 -23.23
CA GLY A 87 9.25 -4.24 -22.86
C GLY A 87 9.32 -3.93 -21.36
N ARG A 88 8.89 -2.73 -20.99
CA ARG A 88 8.83 -2.29 -19.60
C ARG A 88 7.74 -1.24 -19.42
N ALA A 89 7.20 -1.15 -18.20
CA ALA A 89 6.39 -0.03 -17.77
C ALA A 89 7.07 0.66 -16.59
N TYR A 90 7.02 1.99 -16.58
CA TYR A 90 7.59 2.84 -15.53
C TYR A 90 6.47 3.62 -14.86
N VAL A 91 6.45 3.61 -13.53
CA VAL A 91 5.58 4.48 -12.73
C VAL A 91 6.43 5.64 -12.22
N TYR A 92 5.95 6.88 -12.42
CA TYR A 92 6.57 8.10 -11.92
C TYR A 92 5.64 8.81 -10.96
N TYR A 93 6.16 9.14 -9.78
CA TYR A 93 5.37 9.77 -8.74
C TYR A 93 5.15 11.26 -9.00
N GLY A 94 3.94 11.72 -8.70
CA GLY A 94 3.48 13.10 -8.94
C GLY A 94 4.11 14.18 -8.05
N ASN A 95 5.34 13.99 -7.56
CA ASN A 95 6.04 14.93 -6.67
C ASN A 95 7.54 15.08 -6.98
N GLY A 96 7.96 14.79 -8.20
CA GLY A 96 9.34 15.08 -8.66
C GLY A 96 10.42 14.18 -8.06
N GLY A 97 10.06 12.99 -7.57
CA GLY A 97 11.01 11.95 -7.16
C GLY A 97 11.65 12.14 -5.78
N GLY A 98 11.17 13.10 -4.98
CA GLY A 98 11.61 13.32 -3.62
C GLY A 98 10.68 12.74 -2.55
N GLY A 99 9.49 12.25 -2.91
CA GLY A 99 8.55 11.63 -1.98
C GLY A 99 8.35 12.47 -0.72
N LEU A 100 7.74 13.66 -0.82
CA LEU A 100 7.43 14.38 0.42
C LEU A 100 6.39 13.55 1.22
N PRO A 101 6.70 13.20 2.47
CA PRO A 101 5.85 12.40 3.37
C PRO A 101 4.76 13.31 4.01
N PHE A 102 3.45 13.09 4.05
CA PHE A 102 2.55 11.97 3.74
C PHE A 102 1.06 12.43 3.76
N LEU A 103 0.20 11.86 2.90
CA LEU A 103 -1.25 11.71 3.13
C LEU A 103 -1.52 10.78 4.34
N PRO A 104 -2.80 10.45 4.72
CA PRO A 104 -3.10 9.56 5.84
C PRO A 104 -2.17 8.35 5.95
N ARG A 105 -1.34 8.31 6.99
CA ARG A 105 -0.40 7.22 7.19
C ARG A 105 -0.33 6.81 8.65
N GLN A 106 -0.30 5.49 8.83
CA GLN A 106 0.04 4.84 10.08
C GLN A 106 1.57 4.74 10.23
N VAL A 107 2.05 5.16 11.39
CA VAL A 107 3.46 5.28 11.75
C VAL A 107 3.64 4.77 13.17
N LYS A 108 4.84 4.31 13.49
CA LYS A 108 5.24 4.00 14.86
C LYS A 108 5.01 5.19 15.80
N THR A 109 4.78 4.92 17.08
CA THR A 109 4.47 5.92 18.10
C THR A 109 5.58 6.95 18.30
N ASP A 110 6.82 6.57 18.00
CA ASP A 110 8.00 7.43 18.02
C ASP A 110 8.27 8.18 16.69
N ASP A 111 7.40 8.04 15.69
CA ASP A 111 7.55 8.60 14.34
C ASP A 111 8.79 8.09 13.57
N SER A 112 9.43 7.00 14.03
CA SER A 112 10.68 6.51 13.45
C SER A 112 10.51 5.84 12.08
N ALA A 113 9.35 5.22 11.83
CA ALA A 113 9.10 4.46 10.60
C ALA A 113 7.60 4.28 10.31
N PRO A 114 7.22 4.13 9.01
CA PRO A 114 5.89 3.64 8.64
C PRO A 114 5.54 2.34 9.32
N ILE A 115 4.25 2.10 9.49
CA ILE A 115 3.73 0.75 9.61
C ILE A 115 3.14 0.37 8.25
N ALA A 116 3.61 -0.72 7.65
CA ALA A 116 3.00 -1.24 6.41
C ALA A 116 1.54 -1.63 6.66
N LEU A 117 0.75 -1.79 5.60
CA LEU A 117 -0.61 -2.35 5.72
C LEU A 117 -0.54 -3.72 6.42
N LEU A 118 -1.42 -3.95 7.40
CA LEU A 118 -1.43 -5.10 8.31
C LEU A 118 -0.16 -5.26 9.17
N GLY A 119 0.74 -4.28 9.13
CA GLY A 119 1.96 -4.26 9.92
C GLY A 119 1.70 -4.01 11.40
N THR A 120 2.73 -4.25 12.21
CA THR A 120 2.66 -4.14 13.67
C THR A 120 3.23 -2.80 14.15
N SER A 121 2.49 -2.15 15.05
CA SER A 121 2.94 -1.00 15.82
C SER A 121 4.08 -1.38 16.77
N ASP A 122 4.89 -0.40 17.15
CA ASP A 122 5.88 -0.47 18.21
C ASP A 122 5.27 -0.41 19.62
N SER A 123 3.96 -0.11 19.73
CA SER A 123 3.25 -0.01 21.00
C SER A 123 2.09 -1.01 21.11
N GLU A 124 1.90 -1.51 22.33
CA GLU A 124 0.82 -2.43 22.67
C GLU A 124 -0.55 -1.76 22.68
N SER A 125 -0.60 -0.43 22.74
CA SER A 125 -1.86 0.29 22.94
C SER A 125 -2.01 1.52 22.07
N ALA A 126 -1.07 1.75 21.15
CA ALA A 126 -1.10 2.94 20.33
C ALA A 126 -0.40 2.78 18.97
N PHE A 127 -0.69 3.71 18.06
CA PHE A 127 0.10 4.01 16.87
C PHE A 127 -0.14 5.47 16.49
N LEU A 128 0.75 6.05 15.68
CA LEU A 128 0.64 7.43 15.23
C LEU A 128 -0.06 7.47 13.87
N LEU A 129 -1.06 8.34 13.73
CA LEU A 129 -1.65 8.71 12.45
C LEU A 129 -1.15 10.08 12.06
N LYS A 130 -0.66 10.20 10.82
CA LYS A 130 -0.17 11.46 10.24
C LYS A 130 -0.91 11.78 8.97
N ALA A 131 -1.13 13.06 8.71
CA ALA A 131 -1.62 13.55 7.43
C ALA A 131 -1.22 15.01 7.25
N ASP A 132 -1.00 15.40 6.01
CA ASP A 132 -0.77 16.78 5.63
C ASP A 132 -2.09 17.53 5.38
N GLY A 133 -2.19 18.73 5.93
CA GLY A 133 -3.38 19.59 5.80
C GLY A 133 -3.10 20.94 5.15
N TYR A 134 -4.12 21.44 4.45
CA TYR A 134 -4.14 22.70 3.71
C TYR A 134 -5.32 23.56 4.18
N THR A 135 -5.13 24.87 4.40
CA THR A 135 -6.25 25.80 4.64
C THR A 135 -6.75 26.35 3.32
N ALA A 136 -8.07 26.26 3.08
CA ALA A 136 -8.70 26.71 1.84
C ALA A 136 -8.52 28.22 1.55
N ALA A 137 -8.19 29.03 2.56
CA ALA A 137 -7.93 30.47 2.43
C ALA A 137 -6.48 30.86 2.75
N GLY A 138 -5.57 29.88 2.95
CA GLY A 138 -4.19 30.14 3.36
C GLY A 138 -4.01 30.66 4.79
N GLN A 139 -5.08 30.78 5.57
CA GLN A 139 -5.09 31.18 6.98
C GLN A 139 -6.18 30.42 7.73
N GLY A 140 -5.86 29.91 8.93
CA GLY A 140 -6.79 29.17 9.80
C GLY A 140 -6.11 28.02 10.54
N ASP A 141 -6.69 27.60 11.66
CA ASP A 141 -6.22 26.45 12.41
C ASP A 141 -6.67 25.15 11.74
N LEU A 142 -5.75 24.20 11.55
CA LEU A 142 -6.08 22.84 11.15
C LEU A 142 -5.90 21.86 12.29
N ARG A 143 -6.78 20.88 12.39
CA ARG A 143 -6.59 19.71 13.27
C ARG A 143 -6.84 18.44 12.48
N LEU A 144 -6.11 17.38 12.81
CA LEU A 144 -6.41 16.04 12.35
C LEU A 144 -7.41 15.40 13.31
N GLN A 145 -8.50 14.86 12.77
CA GLN A 145 -9.46 14.08 13.53
C GLN A 145 -9.51 12.66 12.96
N VAL A 146 -9.43 11.67 13.85
CA VAL A 146 -9.36 10.26 13.49
C VAL A 146 -10.46 9.47 14.19
N GLU A 147 -10.83 8.37 13.58
CA GLU A 147 -11.65 7.32 14.16
C GLU A 147 -10.93 5.99 13.94
N VAL A 148 -10.72 5.26 15.03
CA VAL A 148 -10.04 3.96 15.02
C VAL A 148 -11.00 2.94 15.60
N LYS A 149 -11.22 1.84 14.87
CA LYS A 149 -12.14 0.78 15.27
C LYS A 149 -11.43 -0.57 15.21
N PRO A 150 -11.78 -1.52 16.09
CA PRO A 150 -11.34 -2.91 15.92
C PRO A 150 -11.80 -3.43 14.56
N ALA A 151 -11.00 -4.30 13.94
CA ALA A 151 -11.41 -4.99 12.72
C ALA A 151 -12.77 -5.70 12.95
N GLY A 152 -13.68 -5.58 12.00
CA GLY A 152 -15.06 -6.07 12.05
C GLY A 152 -16.09 -5.05 12.54
N VAL A 153 -15.67 -3.89 13.06
CA VAL A 153 -16.58 -2.88 13.64
C VAL A 153 -16.76 -1.72 12.67
N LEU A 154 -18.01 -1.34 12.36
CA LEU A 154 -18.28 -0.21 11.47
C LEU A 154 -17.83 1.13 12.06
N PHE A 155 -17.34 2.03 11.21
CA PHE A 155 -17.20 3.43 11.58
C PHE A 155 -18.58 4.07 11.77
N ASP A 156 -18.84 4.59 12.96
CA ASP A 156 -20.12 5.15 13.39
C ASP A 156 -20.01 6.59 13.91
N GLY A 157 -18.78 7.14 13.94
CA GLY A 157 -18.51 8.48 14.45
C GLY A 157 -18.39 8.54 15.97
N THR A 158 -18.35 7.40 16.67
CA THR A 158 -18.03 7.32 18.11
C THR A 158 -16.54 7.03 18.32
N GLY A 159 -15.97 7.53 19.42
CA GLY A 159 -14.55 7.35 19.71
C GLY A 159 -13.62 8.23 18.86
N LEU A 160 -14.10 9.39 18.41
CA LEU A 160 -13.29 10.35 17.65
C LEU A 160 -12.17 10.93 18.52
N VAL A 161 -10.95 10.90 18.00
CA VAL A 161 -9.78 11.55 18.61
C VAL A 161 -9.38 12.73 17.73
N THR A 162 -9.16 13.90 18.33
CA THR A 162 -8.76 15.12 17.62
C THR A 162 -7.39 15.58 18.12
N GLY A 163 -6.47 15.79 17.19
CA GLY A 163 -5.10 16.21 17.47
C GLY A 163 -4.97 17.69 17.81
N GLN A 164 -3.73 18.09 18.05
CA GLN A 164 -3.38 19.48 18.30
C GLN A 164 -3.61 20.34 17.05
N ALA A 165 -3.84 21.64 17.27
CA ALA A 165 -3.99 22.59 16.19
C ALA A 165 -2.63 22.94 15.58
N ALA A 166 -2.55 22.91 14.26
CA ALA A 166 -1.52 23.60 13.51
C ALA A 166 -1.96 25.05 13.27
N SER A 167 -1.36 25.98 14.01
CA SER A 167 -1.64 27.42 13.97
C SER A 167 -0.58 28.19 13.19
N ASN A 168 -0.89 29.42 12.76
CA ASN A 168 0.03 30.37 12.11
C ASN A 168 0.54 29.96 10.72
N MET A 169 -0.33 29.39 9.89
CA MET A 169 0.01 29.11 8.49
C MET A 169 0.19 30.44 7.72
N ALA A 170 1.41 30.69 7.23
CA ALA A 170 1.71 31.86 6.41
C ALA A 170 0.97 31.76 5.06
N LEU A 171 0.62 32.92 4.49
CA LEU A 171 0.02 32.99 3.16
C LEU A 171 0.93 32.26 2.15
N GLY A 172 0.44 31.18 1.53
CA GLY A 172 1.20 30.37 0.57
C GLY A 172 1.99 29.19 1.15
N SER A 173 1.97 28.98 2.48
CA SER A 173 2.41 27.69 3.05
C SER A 173 1.32 26.65 2.78
N ALA A 174 1.58 25.78 1.81
CA ALA A 174 0.60 24.83 1.32
C ALA A 174 0.29 23.73 2.37
N VAL A 175 1.29 23.23 3.10
CA VAL A 175 1.17 22.00 3.89
C VAL A 175 1.56 22.19 5.35
N SER A 176 0.72 21.72 6.28
CA SER A 176 1.13 21.44 7.66
C SER A 176 1.03 19.96 8.00
N PRO A 177 2.09 19.35 8.56
CA PRO A 177 2.02 17.99 9.05
C PRO A 177 1.20 17.95 10.34
N LEU A 178 0.09 17.21 10.30
CA LEU A 178 -0.75 16.96 11.45
C LEU A 178 -0.52 15.53 11.94
N SER A 179 -0.60 15.33 13.26
CA SER A 179 -0.52 14.01 13.85
C SER A 179 -1.51 13.80 14.99
N VAL A 180 -1.95 12.55 15.14
CA VAL A 180 -2.76 12.07 16.25
C VAL A 180 -2.19 10.74 16.73
N LEU A 181 -1.86 10.66 18.01
CA LEU A 181 -1.60 9.39 18.66
C LEU A 181 -2.95 8.71 18.94
N ALA A 182 -3.27 7.65 18.19
CA ALA A 182 -4.37 6.78 18.52
C ALA A 182 -3.93 5.89 19.68
N SER A 183 -4.55 6.03 20.85
CA SER A 183 -4.14 5.34 22.08
C SER A 183 -5.32 4.67 22.79
N GLY A 184 -5.04 3.90 23.85
CA GLY A 184 -6.07 3.14 24.57
C GLY A 184 -6.55 1.91 23.80
N LEU A 185 -5.73 1.42 22.86
CA LEU A 185 -6.01 0.24 22.07
C LEU A 185 -5.65 -1.03 22.84
N SER A 186 -6.29 -2.13 22.47
CA SER A 186 -6.03 -3.45 23.04
C SER A 186 -4.75 -4.04 22.44
N PRO A 187 -3.85 -4.64 23.24
CA PRO A 187 -2.65 -5.32 22.75
C PRO A 187 -2.94 -6.43 21.74
N GLY A 188 -2.03 -6.61 20.78
CA GLY A 188 -2.05 -7.65 19.75
C GLY A 188 -3.22 -7.59 18.76
N SER A 189 -4.04 -6.54 18.82
CA SER A 189 -5.34 -6.47 18.16
C SER A 189 -5.26 -5.75 16.82
N LEU A 190 -6.09 -6.18 15.85
CA LEU A 190 -6.21 -5.57 14.54
C LEU A 190 -7.19 -4.41 14.56
N TYR A 191 -6.80 -3.32 13.91
CA TYR A 191 -7.57 -2.10 13.79
C TYR A 191 -7.63 -1.64 12.35
N HIS A 192 -8.69 -0.91 12.05
CA HIS A 192 -8.82 -0.11 10.85
C HIS A 192 -9.20 1.32 11.24
N TRP A 193 -8.84 2.29 10.40
CA TRP A 193 -8.95 3.69 10.76
C TRP A 193 -9.37 4.58 9.59
N ARG A 194 -10.06 5.66 9.93
CA ARG A 194 -10.32 6.77 9.01
C ARG A 194 -9.92 8.08 9.65
N LEU A 195 -9.56 9.06 8.83
CA LEU A 195 -9.22 10.39 9.30
C LEU A 195 -9.79 11.49 8.42
N ARG A 196 -9.87 12.70 8.96
CA ARG A 196 -10.24 13.91 8.23
C ARG A 196 -9.53 15.12 8.83
N ILE A 197 -9.40 16.16 8.02
CA ILE A 197 -8.95 17.47 8.48
C ILE A 197 -10.18 18.26 8.91
N ILE A 198 -10.11 18.92 10.05
CA ILE A 198 -11.09 19.92 10.48
C ILE A 198 -10.42 21.28 10.53
N SER A 199 -11.18 22.32 10.19
CA SER A 199 -10.72 23.70 10.24
C SER A 199 -11.73 24.59 10.96
N ASP A 200 -11.28 25.79 11.32
CA ASP A 200 -12.11 26.88 11.81
C ASP A 200 -12.88 27.63 10.70
N SER A 201 -12.66 27.27 9.43
CA SER A 201 -13.35 27.90 8.30
C SER A 201 -14.86 27.61 8.34
N PRO A 202 -15.72 28.64 8.24
CA PRO A 202 -17.18 28.43 8.16
C PRO A 202 -17.61 27.83 6.81
N PHE A 203 -16.77 27.94 5.78
CA PHE A 203 -17.04 27.41 4.44
C PHE A 203 -16.50 25.99 4.27
N PHE A 204 -15.38 25.68 4.92
CA PHE A 204 -14.70 24.38 4.82
C PHE A 204 -14.39 23.79 6.20
N PRO A 205 -15.41 23.57 7.07
CA PRO A 205 -15.18 23.19 8.46
C PRO A 205 -14.58 21.78 8.62
N ARG A 206 -14.71 20.93 7.61
CA ARG A 206 -14.15 19.58 7.58
C ARG A 206 -13.96 19.06 6.17
N SER A 207 -12.91 18.27 5.96
CA SER A 207 -12.74 17.46 4.76
C SER A 207 -13.68 16.25 4.79
N ARG A 208 -13.74 15.53 3.65
CA ARG A 208 -14.24 14.16 3.62
C ARG A 208 -13.40 13.26 4.54
N TRP A 209 -13.96 12.12 4.91
CA TRP A 209 -13.18 11.03 5.49
C TRP A 209 -12.24 10.44 4.44
N LEU A 210 -11.03 10.11 4.89
CA LEU A 210 -9.99 9.41 4.16
C LEU A 210 -9.65 8.13 4.93
N SER A 211 -9.35 7.07 4.20
CA SER A 211 -8.96 5.76 4.73
C SER A 211 -8.00 5.10 3.74
N PRO A 212 -7.21 4.11 4.18
CA PRO A 212 -6.46 3.25 3.26
C PRO A 212 -7.37 2.60 2.20
N PRO A 213 -6.83 2.25 1.01
CA PRO A 213 -7.54 1.44 0.02
C PRO A 213 -7.89 0.07 0.60
N GLY A 214 -9.08 -0.45 0.33
CA GLY A 214 -9.52 -1.71 0.94
C GLY A 214 -9.71 -1.57 2.46
N ASN A 215 -10.54 -0.60 2.87
CA ASN A 215 -10.92 -0.42 4.28
C ASN A 215 -12.41 -0.67 4.51
N ALA A 216 -12.89 -1.82 4.01
CA ALA A 216 -14.15 -2.38 4.43
C ALA A 216 -14.08 -2.82 5.91
N PRO A 217 -15.21 -3.06 6.58
CA PRO A 217 -15.20 -3.41 8.01
C PRO A 217 -14.45 -4.70 8.30
N SER A 218 -14.31 -5.60 7.33
CA SER A 218 -13.56 -6.85 7.44
C SER A 218 -12.07 -6.71 7.10
N GLU A 219 -11.63 -5.55 6.61
CA GLU A 219 -10.25 -5.30 6.22
C GLU A 219 -9.57 -4.52 7.35
N ALA A 220 -8.32 -4.89 7.66
CA ALA A 220 -7.56 -4.29 8.73
C ALA A 220 -6.35 -3.53 8.18
N ASP A 221 -6.01 -2.42 8.85
CA ASP A 221 -4.93 -1.55 8.43
C ASP A 221 -3.67 -1.79 9.25
N VAL A 222 -3.80 -2.03 10.55
CA VAL A 222 -2.69 -2.06 11.52
C VAL A 222 -2.95 -3.02 12.67
N ARG A 223 -1.88 -3.59 13.24
CA ARG A 223 -1.90 -4.39 14.47
C ARG A 223 -1.14 -3.67 15.60
N THR A 224 -1.68 -3.63 16.81
CA THR A 224 -0.89 -3.21 17.99
C THR A 224 0.10 -4.30 18.43
N ALA A 225 1.19 -3.93 19.08
CA ALA A 225 2.12 -4.92 19.63
C ALA A 225 1.41 -5.83 20.67
N GLY A 226 1.83 -7.09 20.79
CA GLY A 226 1.34 -7.99 21.84
C GLY A 226 1.95 -7.65 23.21
N MET A 227 1.30 -8.06 24.30
CA MET A 227 1.87 -7.92 25.64
C MET A 227 3.15 -8.75 25.78
N VAL A 228 4.30 -8.10 25.98
CA VAL A 228 5.54 -8.81 26.30
C VAL A 228 5.59 -9.03 27.81
N SER A 229 5.21 -10.23 28.28
CA SER A 229 5.42 -10.60 29.68
C SER A 229 6.91 -10.88 29.90
N ALA A 230 7.60 -9.96 30.57
CA ALA A 230 9.03 -10.10 30.86
C ALA A 230 9.28 -11.21 31.90
N VAL A 231 9.59 -12.43 31.43
CA VAL A 231 10.37 -13.42 32.21
C VAL A 231 11.26 -14.24 31.27
N GLY A 232 12.58 -14.04 31.39
CA GLY A 232 13.59 -15.08 31.19
C GLY A 232 14.05 -15.36 29.76
N ASP A 233 15.38 -15.40 29.58
CA ASP A 233 16.09 -15.84 28.37
C ASP A 233 15.41 -17.02 27.64
N GLY A 234 15.12 -16.81 26.36
CA GLY A 234 14.62 -17.84 25.46
C GLY A 234 13.79 -17.24 24.35
N ILE A 235 14.40 -17.14 23.18
CA ILE A 235 13.76 -16.90 21.88
C ILE A 235 12.56 -17.84 21.63
N ALA A 236 11.35 -17.51 22.11
CA ALA A 236 10.09 -18.11 21.69
C ALA A 236 8.84 -17.31 22.15
N ASP A 237 7.87 -17.18 21.23
CA ASP A 237 6.42 -16.95 21.40
C ASP A 237 5.85 -15.56 21.77
N LEU A 238 5.42 -14.85 20.72
CA LEU A 238 4.15 -14.09 20.71
C LEU A 238 3.23 -14.73 19.65
N PRO A 239 1.90 -14.80 19.86
CA PRO A 239 1.02 -15.59 19.00
C PRO A 239 1.00 -15.00 17.58
N PRO A 240 1.51 -15.73 16.59
CA PRO A 240 1.52 -15.23 15.22
C PRO A 240 0.10 -15.23 14.68
N ALA A 241 -0.31 -14.16 14.00
CA ALA A 241 -1.54 -14.20 13.22
C ALA A 241 -1.57 -15.44 12.31
N VAL A 242 -2.77 -15.94 11.99
CA VAL A 242 -2.88 -16.86 10.85
C VAL A 242 -2.33 -16.09 9.65
N LEU A 243 -1.25 -16.58 9.08
CA LEU A 243 -0.57 -15.95 7.95
C LEU A 243 -0.28 -17.03 6.94
N LEU A 244 -0.67 -16.81 5.69
CA LEU A 244 -0.28 -17.62 4.56
C LEU A 244 0.60 -16.78 3.64
N GLN A 245 1.86 -17.18 3.47
CA GLN A 245 2.78 -16.46 2.60
C GLN A 245 2.72 -17.00 1.17
N ALA A 246 2.96 -16.10 0.21
CA ALA A 246 3.17 -16.50 -1.18
C ALA A 246 4.33 -17.51 -1.28
N GLY A 247 4.16 -18.51 -2.14
CA GLY A 247 5.19 -19.52 -2.34
C GLY A 247 6.49 -18.94 -2.90
N ALA A 248 7.64 -19.52 -2.51
CA ALA A 248 8.94 -19.18 -3.07
C ALA A 248 9.67 -20.44 -3.57
N PRO A 249 10.11 -20.47 -4.86
CA PRO A 249 9.92 -19.44 -5.88
C PRO A 249 8.46 -19.37 -6.37
N ASN A 250 8.05 -18.21 -6.90
CA ASN A 250 6.80 -18.02 -7.63
C ASN A 250 7.03 -16.99 -8.76
N PRO A 251 6.93 -17.39 -10.05
CA PRO A 251 6.60 -18.72 -10.56
C PRO A 251 7.65 -19.80 -10.22
N PHE A 252 7.26 -21.07 -10.16
CA PHE A 252 8.19 -22.20 -9.92
C PHE A 252 8.21 -23.20 -11.08
N GLN A 253 9.36 -23.86 -11.28
CA GLN A 253 9.54 -24.89 -12.32
C GLN A 253 9.29 -26.31 -11.82
N PHE A 254 9.73 -26.63 -10.59
CA PHE A 254 9.65 -27.99 -10.03
C PHE A 254 8.88 -28.08 -8.72
N ALA A 255 9.04 -27.08 -7.84
CA ALA A 255 8.31 -26.98 -6.60
C ALA A 255 8.40 -25.56 -6.04
N THR A 256 7.45 -25.22 -5.17
CA THR A 256 7.47 -24.00 -4.36
C THR A 256 7.41 -24.36 -2.88
N ASN A 257 8.09 -23.57 -2.04
CA ASN A 257 8.00 -23.68 -0.60
C ASN A 257 6.91 -22.74 -0.10
N LEU A 258 5.98 -23.28 0.67
CA LEU A 258 4.86 -22.58 1.26
C LEU A 258 5.10 -22.46 2.76
N SER A 259 4.97 -21.25 3.27
CA SER A 259 5.10 -20.96 4.69
C SER A 259 3.76 -20.46 5.21
N PHE A 260 3.32 -21.03 6.32
CA PHE A 260 2.15 -20.53 7.03
C PHE A 260 2.38 -20.54 8.53
N THR A 261 1.62 -19.73 9.27
CA THR A 261 1.77 -19.63 10.71
C THR A 261 0.44 -19.86 11.41
N LEU A 262 0.45 -20.67 12.47
CA LEU A 262 -0.72 -20.93 13.31
C LEU A 262 -0.54 -20.24 14.68
N PRO A 263 -1.50 -19.40 15.12
CA PRO A 263 -1.40 -18.68 16.39
C PRO A 263 -1.35 -19.60 17.60
N GLU A 264 -2.14 -20.68 17.55
CA GLU A 264 -2.30 -21.64 18.62
C GLU A 264 -2.38 -23.05 18.02
N SER A 265 -2.33 -24.06 18.90
CA SER A 265 -2.59 -25.43 18.47
C SER A 265 -4.07 -25.58 18.12
N GLY A 266 -4.39 -25.95 16.88
CA GLY A 266 -5.77 -25.93 16.42
C GLY A 266 -6.00 -26.63 15.08
N PRO A 267 -7.27 -26.91 14.74
CA PRO A 267 -7.63 -27.48 13.46
C PRO A 267 -7.28 -26.50 12.33
N HIS A 268 -6.49 -26.97 11.39
CA HIS A 268 -6.12 -26.23 10.19
C HIS A 268 -6.32 -27.08 8.93
N ARG A 269 -6.46 -26.39 7.79
CA ARG A 269 -6.51 -27.00 6.47
C ARG A 269 -5.91 -26.07 5.43
N LEU A 270 -4.79 -26.47 4.84
CA LEU A 270 -4.19 -25.81 3.68
C LEU A 270 -4.52 -26.60 2.41
N ALA A 271 -5.21 -25.95 1.47
CA ALA A 271 -5.59 -26.55 0.20
C ALA A 271 -5.24 -25.65 -0.99
N VAL A 272 -5.05 -26.29 -2.15
CA VAL A 272 -4.78 -25.68 -3.44
C VAL A 272 -6.05 -25.73 -4.28
N TYR A 273 -6.36 -24.62 -4.95
CA TYR A 273 -7.51 -24.44 -5.82
C TYR A 273 -7.07 -24.01 -7.22
N ASP A 274 -7.76 -24.49 -8.24
CA ASP A 274 -7.60 -23.95 -9.60
C ASP A 274 -8.32 -22.60 -9.76
N VAL A 275 -8.18 -21.97 -10.92
CA VAL A 275 -8.81 -20.68 -11.24
C VAL A 275 -10.34 -20.71 -11.24
N THR A 276 -10.96 -21.90 -11.23
CA THR A 276 -12.41 -22.07 -11.14
C THR A 276 -12.89 -22.24 -9.69
N GLY A 277 -11.98 -22.27 -8.72
CA GLY A 277 -12.28 -22.51 -7.31
C GLY A 277 -12.48 -23.99 -6.98
N ARG A 278 -12.11 -24.91 -7.88
CA ARG A 278 -12.12 -26.34 -7.58
C ARG A 278 -10.87 -26.70 -6.79
N GLU A 279 -11.06 -27.42 -5.70
CA GLU A 279 -9.95 -27.99 -4.93
C GLU A 279 -9.22 -29.07 -5.74
N VAL A 280 -7.90 -28.90 -5.87
CA VAL A 280 -7.03 -29.83 -6.62
C VAL A 280 -6.08 -30.60 -5.71
N ALA A 281 -5.71 -30.06 -4.55
CA ALA A 281 -4.86 -30.75 -3.58
C ALA A 281 -5.11 -30.24 -2.15
N VAL A 282 -4.95 -31.12 -1.16
CA VAL A 282 -4.85 -30.76 0.26
C VAL A 282 -3.41 -31.01 0.70
N LEU A 283 -2.72 -29.95 1.12
CA LEU A 283 -1.29 -30.02 1.44
C LEU A 283 -1.04 -30.30 2.92
N ALA A 284 -1.92 -29.79 3.79
CA ALA A 284 -1.89 -30.05 5.22
C ALA A 284 -3.32 -30.00 5.77
N SER A 285 -3.67 -30.94 6.64
CA SER A 285 -4.95 -30.95 7.34
C SER A 285 -4.85 -31.66 8.68
N GLY A 286 -5.55 -31.15 9.69
CA GLY A 286 -5.62 -31.76 11.02
C GLY A 286 -5.32 -30.75 12.12
N VAL A 287 -4.95 -31.24 13.30
CA VAL A 287 -4.56 -30.37 14.42
C VAL A 287 -3.07 -30.03 14.27
N GLY A 288 -2.77 -28.77 13.95
CA GLY A 288 -1.41 -28.26 13.84
C GLY A 288 -0.96 -27.62 15.15
N GLN A 289 0.34 -27.67 15.46
CA GLN A 289 0.89 -26.96 16.62
C GLN A 289 0.98 -25.45 16.35
N ALA A 290 1.00 -24.65 17.41
CA ALA A 290 1.30 -23.23 17.29
C ALA A 290 2.69 -23.02 16.64
N GLY A 291 2.86 -21.93 15.89
CA GLY A 291 4.13 -21.54 15.28
C GLY A 291 4.15 -21.62 13.75
N SER A 292 5.35 -21.45 13.19
CA SER A 292 5.58 -21.43 11.75
C SER A 292 5.74 -22.84 11.19
N HIS A 293 5.05 -23.10 10.09
CA HIS A 293 5.06 -24.35 9.35
C HIS A 293 5.54 -24.09 7.94
N GLN A 294 6.35 -25.01 7.43
CA GLN A 294 6.80 -24.99 6.04
C GLN A 294 6.46 -26.31 5.39
N LEU A 295 5.98 -26.24 4.16
CA LEU A 295 5.74 -27.39 3.32
C LEU A 295 6.14 -27.09 1.88
N ARG A 296 6.44 -28.15 1.14
CA ARG A 296 6.85 -28.07 -0.25
C ARG A 296 5.76 -28.65 -1.12
N TRP A 297 5.34 -27.90 -2.13
CA TRP A 297 4.40 -28.36 -3.13
C TRP A 297 5.07 -28.45 -4.50
N ASP A 298 4.93 -29.59 -5.17
CA ASP A 298 5.58 -29.94 -6.44
C ASP A 298 4.65 -29.81 -7.65
N GLY A 299 3.49 -29.16 -7.50
CA GLY A 299 2.53 -28.96 -8.58
C GLY A 299 1.67 -30.19 -8.88
N ARG A 300 1.53 -31.13 -7.93
CA ARG A 300 0.67 -32.32 -8.08
C ARG A 300 -0.67 -32.19 -7.35
N ASP A 301 -1.64 -32.94 -7.83
CA ASP A 301 -2.95 -33.11 -7.20
C ASP A 301 -2.90 -34.11 -6.01
N GLY A 302 -4.04 -34.27 -5.32
CA GLY A 302 -4.15 -35.22 -4.20
C GLY A 302 -3.97 -36.71 -4.57
N TRP A 303 -3.91 -37.04 -5.86
CA TRP A 303 -3.69 -38.40 -6.39
C TRP A 303 -2.26 -38.59 -6.95
N GLY A 304 -1.40 -37.56 -6.84
CA GLY A 304 -0.02 -37.57 -7.35
C GLY A 304 0.08 -37.28 -8.86
N GLY A 305 -1.01 -36.91 -9.52
CA GLY A 305 -1.03 -36.46 -10.91
C GLY A 305 -0.44 -35.07 -11.06
N ALA A 306 0.36 -34.84 -12.10
CA ALA A 306 0.87 -33.51 -12.40
C ALA A 306 -0.27 -32.59 -12.86
N LEU A 307 -0.37 -31.41 -12.25
CA LEU A 307 -1.36 -30.41 -12.64
C LEU A 307 -0.87 -29.61 -13.86
N PRO A 308 -1.79 -29.08 -14.70
CA PRO A 308 -1.42 -28.23 -15.83
C PRO A 308 -0.63 -26.98 -15.40
N ASN A 309 0.21 -26.45 -16.28
CA ASN A 309 0.81 -25.14 -16.07
C ASN A 309 -0.29 -24.08 -15.99
N GLY A 310 -0.26 -23.25 -14.94
CA GLY A 310 -1.30 -22.25 -14.73
C GLY A 310 -1.20 -21.55 -13.39
N MET A 311 -2.21 -20.71 -13.12
CA MET A 311 -2.38 -20.03 -11.84
C MET A 311 -3.17 -20.92 -10.88
N TYR A 312 -2.71 -20.98 -9.63
CA TYR A 312 -3.36 -21.71 -8.54
C TYR A 312 -3.45 -20.82 -7.31
N PHE A 313 -4.51 -21.00 -6.54
CA PHE A 313 -4.75 -20.27 -5.31
C PHE A 313 -4.53 -21.19 -4.12
N LEU A 314 -3.92 -20.67 -3.07
CA LEU A 314 -3.81 -21.34 -1.79
C LEU A 314 -4.86 -20.77 -0.87
N ARG A 315 -5.41 -21.62 -0.01
CA ARG A 315 -6.33 -21.20 1.05
C ARG A 315 -6.02 -21.97 2.32
N LEU A 316 -5.81 -21.23 3.39
CA LEU A 316 -5.61 -21.74 4.73
C LEU A 316 -6.86 -21.49 5.58
N GLU A 317 -7.47 -22.55 6.05
CA GLU A 317 -8.57 -22.48 7.02
C GLU A 317 -8.01 -22.80 8.40
N TYR A 318 -8.28 -21.95 9.40
CA TYR A 318 -7.87 -22.17 10.79
C TYR A 318 -8.92 -21.60 11.74
N GLY A 319 -9.47 -22.44 12.64
CA GLY A 319 -10.40 -21.96 13.68
C GLY A 319 -11.64 -21.20 13.18
N GLY A 320 -12.05 -21.40 11.92
CA GLY A 320 -13.13 -20.66 11.27
C GLY A 320 -12.71 -19.39 10.51
N GLN A 321 -11.44 -19.00 10.57
CA GLN A 321 -10.83 -17.98 9.71
C GLN A 321 -10.34 -18.59 8.39
N VAL A 322 -10.33 -17.78 7.33
CA VAL A 322 -9.87 -18.14 5.98
C VAL A 322 -8.88 -17.07 5.53
N GLU A 323 -7.66 -17.50 5.22
CA GLU A 323 -6.60 -16.73 4.55
C GLU A 323 -6.33 -17.29 3.16
#